data_AF-A0A353F3Q8-F1
#
_entry.id   AF-A0A353F3Q8-F1
#
_cell.length_a   1.000
_cell.length_b   1.000
_cell.length_c   1.000
_cell.angle_alpha   90.00
_cell.angle_beta   90.00
_cell.angle_gamma   90.00
#
_symmetry.space_group_name_H-M   'P 1'
#
loop_
_entity.id
_entity.type
_entity.pdbx_description
1 polymer ?
#
loop_
_entity_poly.entity_id
_entity_poly.type
_entity_poly.pdbx_seq_one_letter_code
_entity_poly.pdbx_strand_id
1 'polypeptide(L)' 'GLDDFFTVSFRINLAAVGLQYSLQGSNDLISWTSEKEMTHVATDHNGDGTATMKFRSTSPVNAVFAERFYRIHVEGRE' A
#
# COMPACT_ATOMS: atom_id res chain seq x y z
N GLY A 1 7.15 11.15 15.25
CA GLY A 1 8.25 10.67 14.40
C GLY A 1 7.70 9.92 13.19
N LEU A 2 8.52 9.15 12.47
CA LEU A 2 8.01 8.28 11.38
C LEU A 2 7.01 7.24 11.89
N ASP A 3 7.13 6.85 13.16
CA ASP A 3 6.26 5.90 13.86
C ASP A 3 4.84 6.43 14.09
N ASP A 4 4.61 7.72 13.84
CA ASP A 4 3.28 8.32 13.98
C ASP A 4 2.42 8.04 12.75
N PHE A 5 2.93 7.41 11.68
CA PHE A 5 2.20 7.21 10.42
C PHE A 5 1.86 5.75 10.18
N PHE A 6 0.65 5.50 9.68
CA PHE A 6 0.24 4.15 9.29
C PHE A 6 1.04 3.73 8.07
N THR A 7 1.64 2.54 8.13
CA THR A 7 2.50 2.03 7.06
C THR A 7 2.07 0.63 6.67
N VAL A 8 1.95 0.38 5.36
CA VAL A 8 1.72 -0.94 4.79
C VAL A 8 2.95 -1.34 4.00
N SER A 9 3.49 -2.53 4.30
CA SER A 9 4.64 -3.09 3.59
C SER A 9 4.33 -4.51 3.15
N PHE A 10 4.66 -4.86 1.91
CA PHE A 10 4.48 -6.20 1.38
C PHE A 10 5.59 -6.55 0.39
N ARG A 11 5.81 -7.85 0.21
CA ARG A 11 6.88 -8.40 -0.63
C ARG A 11 6.31 -8.80 -1.99
N ILE A 12 6.98 -8.39 -3.06
CA ILE A 12 6.62 -8.71 -4.45
C ILE A 12 7.72 -9.54 -5.12
N ASN A 13 7.31 -10.40 -6.05
CA ASN A 13 8.24 -11.16 -6.89
C ASN A 13 8.68 -10.30 -8.08
N LEU A 14 9.99 -10.09 -8.25
CA LEU A 14 10.52 -9.27 -9.35
C LEU A 14 10.44 -9.98 -10.72
N ALA A 15 10.27 -11.30 -10.74
CA ALA A 15 10.04 -12.05 -11.97
C ALA A 15 8.60 -11.94 -12.49
N ALA A 16 7.67 -11.40 -11.70
CA ALA A 16 6.29 -11.17 -12.12
C ALA A 16 6.20 -9.89 -12.95
N VAL A 17 6.30 -10.03 -14.28
CA VAL A 17 6.20 -8.92 -15.23
C VAL A 17 4.75 -8.52 -15.49
N GLY A 18 4.53 -7.25 -15.83
CA GLY A 18 3.20 -6.74 -16.20
C GLY A 18 2.26 -6.48 -15.02
N LEU A 19 2.68 -6.66 -13.77
CA LEU A 19 1.83 -6.37 -12.61
C LEU A 19 2.00 -4.95 -12.09
N GLN A 20 0.89 -4.34 -11.69
CA GLN A 20 0.86 -3.07 -10.96
C GLN A 20 0.20 -3.27 -9.60
N TYR A 21 0.78 -2.61 -8.59
CA TYR A 21 0.31 -2.67 -7.21
C TYR A 21 -0.12 -1.30 -6.75
N SER A 22 -1.30 -1.22 -6.14
CA SER A 22 -1.82 -0.02 -5.49
C SER A 22 -2.51 -0.38 -4.18
N LEU A 23 -2.79 0.62 -3.34
CA LEU A 23 -3.65 0.46 -2.17
C LEU A 23 -5.07 0.94 -2.48
N GLN A 24 -6.04 0.19 -1.98
CA GLN A 24 -7.43 0.59 -1.96
C GLN A 24 -7.94 0.67 -0.54
N GLY A 25 -8.84 1.63 -0.30
CA GLY A 25 -9.52 1.86 0.95
C GLY A 25 -11.01 1.58 0.85
N SER A 26 -11.60 1.18 1.98
CA SER A 26 -13.04 0.98 2.14
C SER A 26 -13.50 1.41 3.54
N ASN A 27 -14.74 1.88 3.63
CA ASN A 27 -15.41 2.18 4.90
C ASN A 27 -16.38 1.06 5.33
N ASP A 28 -16.71 0.13 4.43
CA ASP A 28 -17.80 -0.85 4.60
C ASP A 28 -17.43 -2.28 4.19
N LEU A 29 -16.19 -2.52 3.75
CA LEU A 29 -15.67 -3.77 3.16
C LEU A 29 -16.30 -4.19 1.83
N ILE A 30 -17.28 -3.45 1.32
CA ILE A 30 -18.01 -3.75 0.08
C ILE A 30 -17.51 -2.84 -1.05
N SER A 31 -17.43 -1.55 -0.79
CA SER A 31 -17.06 -0.50 -1.74
C SER A 31 -15.58 -0.17 -1.60
N TRP A 32 -14.81 -0.36 -2.67
CA TRP A 32 -13.35 -0.15 -2.68
C TRP A 32 -12.96 0.92 -3.69
N THR A 33 -12.15 1.88 -3.25
CA THR A 33 -11.63 2.95 -4.11
C THR A 33 -10.13 3.10 -3.91
N SER A 34 -9.45 3.71 -4.89
CA SER A 34 -8.02 4.03 -4.76
C SER A 34 -7.79 4.88 -3.51
N GLU A 35 -6.83 4.46 -2.69
CA GLU A 35 -6.55 5.12 -1.42
C GLU A 35 -5.69 6.37 -1.64
N LYS A 36 -6.33 7.55 -1.58
CA LYS A 36 -5.67 8.83 -1.81
C LYS A 36 -4.83 9.29 -0.62
N GLU A 37 -5.15 8.83 0.59
CA GLU A 37 -4.45 9.20 1.81
C GLU A 37 -3.23 8.31 2.09
N MET A 38 -2.82 7.47 1.13
CA MET A 38 -1.62 6.64 1.19
C MET A 38 -0.71 6.95 0.01
N THR A 39 0.58 7.13 0.28
CA THR A 39 1.61 7.40 -0.73
C THR A 39 2.61 6.26 -0.79
N HIS A 40 3.01 5.84 -1.99
CA HIS A 40 4.16 4.96 -2.18
C HIS A 40 5.44 5.69 -1.77
N VAL A 41 6.20 5.12 -0.85
CA VAL A 41 7.40 5.77 -0.29
C VAL A 41 8.70 5.08 -0.65
N ALA A 42 8.68 3.77 -0.91
CA ALA A 42 9.88 3.02 -1.26
C ALA A 42 9.56 1.67 -1.92
N THR A 43 10.51 1.22 -2.73
CA THR A 43 10.61 -0.17 -3.18
C THR A 43 12.05 -0.60 -2.95
N ASP A 44 12.27 -1.42 -1.92
CA ASP A 44 13.60 -1.88 -1.51
C ASP A 44 13.86 -3.27 -2.08
N HIS A 45 14.93 -3.44 -2.87
CA HIS A 45 15.30 -4.74 -3.42
C HIS A 45 15.94 -5.60 -2.33
N ASN A 46 15.47 -6.84 -2.16
CA ASN A 46 15.92 -7.73 -1.08
C ASN A 46 17.14 -8.59 -1.48
N GLY A 47 17.57 -8.56 -2.75
CA GLY A 47 18.71 -9.35 -3.25
C GLY A 47 18.41 -10.82 -3.53
N ASP A 48 17.17 -11.27 -3.35
CA ASP A 48 16.74 -12.67 -3.49
C ASP A 48 15.63 -12.86 -4.54
N GLY A 49 15.60 -11.98 -5.55
CA GLY A 49 14.56 -11.99 -6.59
C GLY A 49 13.24 -11.36 -6.15
N THR A 50 13.21 -10.70 -5.00
CA THR A 50 12.02 -9.98 -4.51
C THR A 50 12.34 -8.54 -4.13
N ALA A 51 11.29 -7.73 -4.01
CA ALA A 51 11.36 -6.39 -3.44
C ALA A 51 10.29 -6.19 -2.36
N THR A 52 10.59 -5.33 -1.40
CA THR A 52 9.65 -4.88 -0.37
C THR A 52 9.09 -3.53 -0.79
N MET A 53 7.80 -3.47 -1.08
CA MET A 53 7.10 -2.23 -1.43
C MET A 53 6.46 -1.63 -0.19
N LYS A 54 6.57 -0.31 -0.03
CA LYS A 54 6.11 0.42 1.15
C LYS A 54 5.20 1.56 0.77
N PHE A 55 4.09 1.66 1.50
CA PHE A 55 3.15 2.77 1.45
C PHE A 55 2.97 3.36 2.84
N ARG A 56 2.76 4.66 2.92
CA ARG A 56 2.57 5.37 4.19
C ARG A 56 1.43 6.36 4.09
N SER A 57 0.69 6.54 5.18
CA SER A 57 -0.34 7.56 5.26
C SER A 57 0.24 8.96 5.08
N THR A 58 -0.55 9.87 4.51
CA THR A 58 -0.20 11.30 4.36
C THR A 58 -0.34 12.06 5.69
N SER A 59 -1.17 11.55 6.59
CA SER A 59 -1.43 12.10 7.92
C SER A 59 -1.06 11.10 9.04
N PRO A 60 -0.64 11.56 10.23
CA PRO A 60 -0.27 10.67 11.33
C PRO A 60 -1.49 10.02 11.98
N VAL A 61 -1.39 8.79 12.49
CA VAL A 61 -2.46 7.93 13.07
C VAL A 61 -3.25 8.56 14.20
N ASN A 62 -2.69 9.58 14.85
CA ASN A 62 -3.36 10.35 15.90
C ASN A 62 -4.25 11.49 15.36
N ALA A 63 -4.22 11.75 14.05
CA ALA A 63 -5.26 12.52 13.38
C ALA A 63 -6.58 11.74 13.49
N VAL A 64 -7.71 12.46 13.52
CA VAL A 64 -9.04 11.84 13.61
C VAL A 64 -9.29 11.05 12.34
N PHE A 65 -8.93 9.77 12.34
CA PHE A 65 -9.27 8.83 11.28
C PHE A 65 -10.56 8.12 11.66
N ALA A 66 -11.55 8.16 10.78
CA ALA A 66 -12.64 7.19 10.83
C ALA A 66 -12.06 5.78 10.65
N GLU A 67 -12.68 4.78 11.27
CA GLU A 67 -12.33 3.37 11.01
C GLU A 67 -12.33 3.11 9.49
N ARG A 68 -11.27 2.46 9.02
CA ARG A 68 -11.03 2.28 7.58
C ARG A 68 -10.34 0.94 7.33
N PHE A 69 -10.75 0.30 6.25
CA PHE A 69 -10.20 -0.96 5.79
C PHE A 69 -9.28 -0.73 4.59
N TYR A 70 -8.20 -1.51 4.51
CA TYR A 70 -7.21 -1.41 3.43
C TYR A 70 -7.00 -2.78 2.78
N ARG A 71 -6.79 -2.77 1.46
CA ARG A 71 -6.33 -3.95 0.71
C ARG A 71 -5.29 -3.58 -0.33
N ILE A 72 -4.47 -4.55 -0.69
CA ILE A 72 -3.56 -4.45 -1.83
C ILE A 72 -4.37 -4.80 -3.09
N HIS A 73 -4.39 -3.89 -4.05
CA HIS A 73 -4.98 -4.12 -5.36
C HIS A 73 -3.87 -4.46 -6.36
N VAL A 74 -4.07 -5.55 -7.10
CA VAL A 74 -3.12 -6.06 -8.09
C VAL A 74 -3.83 -6.09 -9.43
N GLU A 75 -3.27 -5.36 -10.40
CA GLU A 75 -3.76 -5.34 -11.78
C GLU A 75 -2.68 -5.88 -12.72
N GLY A 76 -3.07 -6.73 -13.66
CA GLY A 76 -2.22 -7.08 -14.80
C GLY A 76 -2.38 -6.04 -15.90
N ARG A 77 -1.27 -5.65 -16.54
CA ARG A 77 -1.28 -5.01 -17.84
C ARG A 77 -1.16 -6.10 -18.90
N GLU A 78 -2.14 -6.12 -19.82
CA GLU A 78 -2.06 -6.89 -21.07
C GLU A 78 -1.00 -6.31 -22.01
#